data_AF-A0A3B0C4Q7-F1
#
_entry.id   AF-A0A3B0C4Q7-F1
#
_cell.length_a   1.000
_cell.length_b   1.000
_cell.length_c   1.000
_cell.angle_alpha   90.00
_cell.angle_beta   90.00
_cell.angle_gamma   90.00
#
_symmetry.space_group_name_H-M   'P 1'
#
loop_
_entity.id
_entity.type
_entity.pdbx_description
1 polymer ?
#
loop_
_entity_poly.entity_id
_entity_poly.type
_entity_poly.pdbx_seq_one_letter_code
_entity_poly.pdbx_strand_id
1 'polypeptide(L)'
;MSTVTLQVVRGDRQSGSVLESYEVPFRDGMSLLDAIFWIREHRDPSLSVRYSCRSANACKECSALVNGKAGYLCTVRAVPGQEFQIAPLKALPWIKDLVTALE
;
A
#
# COMPACT_ATOMS: atom_id res chain seq x y z
N MET A 1 10.53 15.74 -12.73
CA MET A 1 10.30 14.30 -12.42
C MET A 1 8.87 14.18 -11.94
N SER A 2 8.06 13.33 -12.55
CA SER A 2 6.68 13.11 -12.10
C SER A 2 6.70 12.32 -10.78
N THR A 3 5.71 12.58 -9.93
CA THR A 3 5.49 11.87 -8.67
C THR A 3 4.10 11.24 -8.65
N VAL A 4 3.88 10.34 -7.72
CA VAL A 4 2.58 9.79 -7.34
C VAL A 4 2.41 9.99 -5.84
N THR A 5 1.20 10.35 -5.40
CA THR A 5 0.90 10.59 -3.98
C THR A 5 0.20 9.37 -3.39
N LEU A 6 0.75 8.83 -2.31
CA LEU A 6 0.15 7.72 -1.56
C LEU A 6 -0.30 8.21 -0.19
N GLN A 7 -1.60 8.19 0.06
CA GLN A 7 -2.17 8.38 1.39
C GLN A 7 -2.36 7.00 2.05
N VAL A 8 -1.46 6.62 2.95
CA VAL A 8 -1.42 5.29 3.55
C VAL A 8 -1.95 5.35 4.98
N VAL A 9 -2.88 4.45 5.32
CA VAL A 9 -3.31 4.25 6.69
C VAL A 9 -2.21 3.53 7.48
N ARG A 10 -1.77 4.17 8.56
CA ARG A 10 -0.74 3.72 9.50
C ARG A 10 -1.35 3.42 10.86
N GLY A 11 -0.70 2.54 11.61
CA GLY A 11 -1.09 2.16 12.97
C GLY A 11 -1.69 0.76 13.05
N ASP A 12 -2.47 0.50 14.10
CA ASP A 12 -3.09 -0.79 14.36
C ASP A 12 -4.38 -0.65 15.18
N ARG A 13 -4.99 -1.78 15.54
CA ARG A 13 -6.24 -1.80 16.31
C ARG A 13 -6.11 -1.20 17.72
N GLN A 14 -4.91 -1.18 18.31
CA GLN A 14 -4.70 -0.71 19.69
C GLN A 14 -4.36 0.79 19.71
N SER A 15 -3.49 1.23 18.81
CA SER A 15 -3.01 2.61 18.70
C SER A 15 -3.94 3.53 17.89
N GLY A 16 -4.82 2.95 17.08
CA GLY A 16 -5.70 3.69 16.17
C GLY A 16 -5.06 3.92 14.81
N SER A 17 -5.80 4.61 13.93
CA SER A 17 -5.36 4.89 12.56
C SER A 17 -4.96 6.34 12.36
N VAL A 18 -3.80 6.55 11.73
CA VAL A 18 -3.39 7.85 11.18
C VAL A 18 -3.27 7.71 9.66
N LEU A 19 -3.66 8.74 8.93
CA LEU A 19 -3.44 8.81 7.49
C LEU A 19 -2.15 9.61 7.23
N GLU A 20 -1.16 8.97 6.63
CA GLU A 20 0.10 9.60 6.26
C GLU A 20 0.22 9.75 4.75
N SER A 21 0.78 10.86 4.28
CA SER A 21 0.94 11.14 2.86
C SER A 21 2.41 11.03 2.45
N TYR A 22 2.66 10.31 1.36
CA TYR A 22 3.99 10.13 0.78
C TYR A 22 4.00 10.52 -0.69
N GLU A 23 4.90 11.42 -1.05
CA GLU A 23 5.25 11.68 -2.44
C GLU A 23 6.35 10.71 -2.88
N VAL A 24 6.02 9.90 -3.89
CA VAL A 24 6.90 8.86 -4.43
C VAL A 24 7.29 9.23 -5.86
N PRO A 25 8.59 9.19 -6.24
CA PRO A 25 9.02 9.35 -7.62
C PRO A 25 8.36 8.31 -8.52
N PHE A 26 7.68 8.77 -9.56
CA PHE A 26 7.01 7.90 -10.51
C PHE A 26 8.01 7.24 -11.47
N ARG A 27 7.75 5.96 -11.80
CA ARG A 27 8.46 5.18 -12.81
C ARG A 27 7.45 4.46 -13.69
N ASP A 28 7.70 4.44 -15.00
CA ASP A 28 6.78 3.81 -15.94
C ASP A 28 6.52 2.35 -15.60
N GLY A 29 5.24 1.97 -15.60
CA GLY A 29 4.80 0.62 -15.30
C GLY A 29 4.85 0.23 -13.82
N MET A 30 5.26 1.10 -12.88
CA MET A 30 5.30 0.73 -11.47
C MET A 30 3.90 0.45 -10.90
N SER A 31 3.82 -0.51 -9.99
CA SER A 31 2.60 -0.77 -9.22
C SER A 31 2.57 0.04 -7.91
N LEU A 32 1.43 0.04 -7.23
CA LEU A 32 1.36 0.62 -5.88
C LEU A 32 2.24 -0.14 -4.88
N LEU A 33 2.43 -1.45 -5.06
CA LEU A 33 3.40 -2.22 -4.25
C LEU A 33 4.85 -1.73 -4.46
N ASP A 34 5.26 -1.38 -5.67
CA ASP A 34 6.58 -0.79 -5.93
C ASP A 34 6.72 0.57 -5.23
N ALA A 35 5.65 1.38 -5.23
CA ALA A 35 5.63 2.66 -4.52
C ALA A 35 5.82 2.47 -3.00
N ILE A 36 5.15 1.48 -2.41
CA ILE A 36 5.30 1.14 -1.00
C ILE A 36 6.71 0.65 -0.68
N PHE A 37 7.34 -0.14 -1.55
CA PHE A 37 8.75 -0.51 -1.36
C PHE A 37 9.67 0.69 -1.41
N TRP A 38 9.43 1.62 -2.33
CA TRP A 38 10.20 2.86 -2.37
C TRP A 38 10.08 3.66 -1.07
N ILE A 39 8.86 3.78 -0.51
CA ILE A 39 8.63 4.44 0.80
C ILE A 39 9.43 3.73 1.89
N ARG A 40 9.38 2.39 1.95
CA ARG A 40 10.13 1.61 2.95
C ARG A 40 11.63 1.80 2.86
N GLU A 41 12.17 1.92 1.66
CA GLU A 41 13.60 2.06 1.43
C GLU A 41 14.10 3.50 1.65
N HIS A 42 13.29 4.52 1.37
CA HIS A 42 13.75 5.90 1.27
C HIS A 42 13.10 6.89 2.26
N ARG A 43 12.02 6.50 2.94
CA ARG A 43 11.22 7.42 3.77
C ARG A 43 10.89 6.83 5.13
N ASP A 44 10.25 5.68 5.17
CA ASP A 44 9.85 5.04 6.42
C ASP A 44 9.94 3.50 6.34
N PRO A 45 11.02 2.90 6.84
CA PRO A 45 11.19 1.45 6.86
C PRO A 45 10.21 0.72 7.78
N SER A 46 9.48 1.43 8.65
CA SER A 46 8.53 0.85 9.61
C SER A 46 7.16 0.52 9.00
N LEU A 47 6.88 0.99 7.78
CA LEU A 47 5.65 0.73 7.04
C LEU A 47 5.50 -0.76 6.71
N SER A 48 4.44 -1.37 7.25
CA SER A 48 4.14 -2.79 7.09
C SER A 48 3.17 -3.07 5.93
N VAL A 49 3.53 -4.04 5.10
CA VAL A 49 2.69 -4.62 4.04
C VAL A 49 3.03 -6.10 3.88
N ARG A 50 2.02 -6.95 3.66
CA ARG A 50 2.24 -8.36 3.30
C ARG A 50 2.44 -8.50 1.79
N TYR A 51 3.37 -9.35 1.39
CA TYR A 51 3.64 -9.65 -0.02
C TYR A 51 4.42 -10.96 -0.13
N SER A 52 4.33 -11.63 -1.28
CA SER A 52 5.17 -12.78 -1.62
C SER A 52 5.58 -12.77 -3.09
N CYS A 53 4.64 -13.01 -4.02
CA CYS A 53 4.95 -13.14 -5.45
C CYS A 53 5.31 -11.82 -6.16
N ARG A 54 5.07 -10.67 -5.51
CA ARG A 54 5.36 -9.28 -5.97
C ARG A 54 4.73 -8.85 -7.31
N SER A 55 4.14 -9.76 -8.07
CA SER A 55 3.52 -9.50 -9.38
C SER A 55 2.40 -10.51 -9.64
N ALA A 56 1.51 -10.18 -10.58
CA ALA A 56 0.50 -11.11 -11.11
C ALA A 56 -0.48 -11.71 -10.08
N ASN A 57 -0.65 -11.10 -8.90
CA ASN A 57 -1.60 -11.47 -7.82
C ASN A 57 -1.69 -12.95 -7.40
N ALA A 58 -0.74 -13.80 -7.80
CA ALA A 58 -0.78 -15.25 -7.56
C ALA A 58 -0.86 -15.63 -6.08
N CYS A 59 -0.14 -14.90 -5.19
CA CYS A 59 -0.16 -15.17 -3.75
C CYS A 59 -1.30 -14.47 -3.00
N LYS A 60 -1.93 -13.43 -3.56
CA LYS A 60 -2.96 -12.59 -2.92
C LYS A 60 -2.55 -11.92 -1.58
N GLU A 61 -1.29 -11.98 -1.18
CA GLU A 61 -0.80 -11.42 0.09
C GLU A 61 -0.85 -9.88 0.16
N CYS A 62 -0.65 -9.18 -0.95
CA CYS A 62 -0.64 -7.72 -1.00
C CYS A 62 -2.04 -7.12 -1.18
N SER A 63 -3.05 -7.73 -0.55
CA SER A 63 -4.43 -7.28 -0.62
C SER A 63 -4.64 -6.06 0.29
N ALA A 64 -5.24 -5.01 -0.26
CA ALA A 64 -5.55 -3.78 0.47
C ALA A 64 -6.77 -3.10 -0.15
N LEU A 65 -7.34 -2.12 0.55
CA LEU A 65 -8.26 -1.17 -0.06
C LEU A 65 -7.46 -0.09 -0.79
N VAL A 66 -7.74 0.10 -2.08
CA VAL A 66 -7.23 1.19 -2.90
C VAL A 66 -8.42 2.06 -3.30
N ASN A 67 -8.42 3.33 -2.87
CA ASN A 67 -9.53 4.26 -3.05
C ASN A 67 -10.88 3.65 -2.61
N GLY A 68 -10.86 2.95 -1.47
CA GLY A 68 -12.03 2.29 -0.89
C GLY A 68 -12.44 0.95 -1.52
N LYS A 69 -11.77 0.50 -2.59
CA LYS A 69 -12.07 -0.78 -3.26
C LYS A 69 -10.98 -1.81 -3.00
N ALA A 70 -11.37 -3.05 -2.72
CA ALA A 70 -10.40 -4.13 -2.54
C ALA A 70 -9.62 -4.38 -3.84
N GLY A 71 -8.31 -4.52 -3.71
CA GLY A 71 -7.41 -4.79 -4.83
C GLY A 71 -6.07 -5.34 -4.36
N TYR A 72 -5.24 -5.75 -5.32
CA TYR A 72 -3.89 -6.25 -5.07
C TYR A 72 -2.87 -5.20 -5.47
N LEU A 73 -2.09 -4.72 -4.51
CA LEU A 73 -1.13 -3.63 -4.70
C LEU A 73 -0.10 -3.93 -5.80
N CYS A 74 0.23 -5.20 -6.05
CA CYS A 74 1.13 -5.62 -7.13
C CYS A 74 0.54 -5.53 -8.55
N THR A 75 -0.77 -5.34 -8.67
CA THR A 75 -1.46 -5.27 -9.98
C THR A 75 -2.04 -3.90 -10.28
N VAL A 76 -2.28 -3.06 -9.25
CA VAL A 76 -2.75 -1.70 -9.45
C VAL A 76 -1.59 -0.83 -9.90
N ARG A 77 -1.73 -0.22 -11.08
CA ARG A 77 -0.72 0.68 -11.65
C ARG A 77 -0.79 2.05 -11.00
N ALA A 78 0.38 2.60 -10.68
CA ALA A 78 0.50 4.00 -10.33
C ALA A 78 0.26 4.86 -11.58
N VAL A 79 -0.30 6.04 -11.38
CA VAL A 79 -0.52 7.03 -12.44
C VAL A 79 0.18 8.32 -12.00
N PRO A 80 1.01 8.95 -12.86
CA PRO A 80 1.74 10.14 -12.49
C PRO A 80 0.78 11.29 -12.20
N GLY A 81 1.01 12.02 -11.11
CA GLY A 81 0.16 13.13 -10.63
C GLY A 81 -1.14 12.69 -9.97
N GLN A 82 -1.43 11.39 -9.88
CA GLN A 82 -2.61 10.88 -9.20
C GLN A 82 -2.33 10.62 -7.71
N GLU A 83 -3.37 10.80 -6.90
CA GLU A 83 -3.40 10.39 -5.50
C GLU A 83 -4.10 9.03 -5.34
N PHE A 84 -3.51 8.18 -4.50
CA PHE A 84 -4.08 6.89 -4.10
C PHE A 84 -4.18 6.80 -2.59
N GLN A 85 -5.39 6.58 -2.10
CA GLN A 85 -5.62 6.23 -0.71
C GLN A 85 -5.54 4.72 -0.53
N ILE A 86 -4.67 4.26 0.38
CA ILE A 86 -4.41 2.85 0.64
C ILE A 86 -4.70 2.55 2.11
N ALA A 87 -5.56 1.57 2.35
CA ALA A 87 -6.01 1.20 3.70
C ALA A 87 -6.04 -0.33 3.88
N PRO A 88 -5.96 -0.83 5.12
CA PRO A 88 -6.16 -2.25 5.41
C PRO A 88 -7.56 -2.73 5.01
N LEU A 89 -7.70 -4.04 4.79
CA LEU A 89 -9.01 -4.65 4.53
C LEU A 89 -9.91 -4.55 5.77
N LYS A 90 -11.06 -3.89 5.63
CA LYS A 90 -12.02 -3.69 6.75
C LYS A 90 -12.65 -4.98 7.28
N ALA A 91 -12.75 -6.01 6.44
CA ALA A 91 -13.43 -7.26 6.78
C ALA A 91 -12.56 -8.23 7.58
N LEU A 92 -11.27 -7.94 7.75
CA LEU A 92 -10.30 -8.85 8.36
C LEU A 92 -9.66 -8.21 9.60
N PRO A 93 -9.17 -9.02 10.56
CA PRO A 93 -8.43 -8.50 11.70
C PRO A 93 -7.24 -7.65 11.25
N TRP A 94 -7.23 -6.38 11.66
CA TRP A 94 -6.17 -5.44 11.34
C TRP A 94 -4.97 -5.63 12.29
N ILE A 95 -3.82 -6.00 11.73
CA ILE A 95 -2.60 -6.30 12.50
C ILE A 95 -1.73 -5.06 12.62
N LYS A 96 -1.30 -4.48 11.49
CA LYS A 96 -0.45 -3.28 11.45
C LYS A 96 -0.42 -2.67 10.05
N ASP A 97 -0.61 -1.37 9.92
CA ASP A 97 -0.58 -0.60 8.67
C ASP A 97 -1.46 -1.24 7.58
N LEU A 98 -0.86 -1.82 6.53
CA LEU A 98 -1.58 -2.50 5.45
C LEU A 98 -1.70 -4.02 5.66
N VAL A 99 -1.29 -4.53 6.81
CA VAL A 99 -1.32 -5.97 7.14
C VAL A 99 -2.60 -6.32 7.87
N THR A 100 -3.36 -7.24 7.28
CA THR A 100 -4.47 -7.93 7.92
C THR A 100 -4.16 -9.43 8.08
N ALA A 101 -4.87 -10.11 8.98
CA ALA A 101 -4.81 -11.56 9.10
C ALA A 101 -5.51 -12.20 7.87
N LEU A 102 -4.71 -12.54 6.85
CA LEU A 102 -5.13 -13.38 5.74
C LEU A 102 -5.01 -14.83 6.21
N GLU A 103 -6.13 -15.57 6.18
CA GLU A 103 -6.19 -17.02 6.43
C GLU A 103 -6.31 -17.78 5.11
#